data_AF-A0A533RP44-F1
#
_entry.id   AF-A0A533RP44-F1
#
_cell.length_a   1.000
_cell.length_b   1.000
_cell.length_c   1.000
_cell.angle_alpha   90.00
_cell.angle_beta   90.00
_cell.angle_gamma   90.00
#
_symmetry.space_group_name_H-M   'P 1'
#
loop_
_entity.id
_entity.type
_entity.pdbx_description
1 polymer ?
#
loop_
_entity_poly.entity_id
_entity_poly.type
_entity_poly.pdbx_seq_one_letter_code
_entity_poly.pdbx_strand_id
1 'polypeptide(L)'
;KSPVDPIHWFLDGKEDVRSSYYLEDVVTEFDIQGLELDWACITWDADFRYKQGEWQYRSFVGDRWNQIKKRERTVYLKNAYRVLLTRARQGMVIVVPEGDPTDPTRKPEFYDATFEYLKEIGLKII
;
A
#
# COMPACT_ATOMS: atom_id res chain seq x y z
N LYS A 1 12.64 -17.20 11.19
CA LYS A 1 11.53 -16.40 11.73
C LYS A 1 10.26 -17.19 11.47
N SER A 2 9.50 -17.55 12.50
CA SER A 2 8.22 -18.24 12.32
C SER A 2 7.23 -17.30 11.62
N PRO A 3 6.42 -17.78 10.66
CA PRO A 3 5.43 -16.95 10.01
C PRO A 3 4.40 -16.48 11.04
N VAL A 4 4.06 -15.20 10.97
CA VAL A 4 3.06 -14.54 11.80
C VAL A 4 1.69 -15.09 11.38
N ASP A 5 0.84 -15.44 12.34
CA ASP A 5 -0.52 -15.87 12.07
C ASP A 5 -1.36 -14.64 11.67
N PRO A 6 -1.84 -14.55 10.42
CA PRO A 6 -2.58 -13.38 9.94
C PRO A 6 -3.85 -13.13 10.75
N ILE A 7 -4.49 -14.19 11.25
CA ILE A 7 -5.75 -14.06 12.01
C ILE A 7 -5.48 -13.34 13.34
N HIS A 8 -4.46 -13.78 14.07
CA HIS A 8 -4.02 -13.12 15.31
C HIS A 8 -3.54 -11.69 15.05
N TRP A 9 -2.78 -11.47 13.98
CA TRP A 9 -2.31 -10.14 13.62
C TRP A 9 -3.47 -9.15 13.40
N PHE A 10 -4.54 -9.54 12.71
CA PHE A 10 -5.68 -8.65 12.46
C PHE A 10 -6.66 -8.53 13.62
N LEU A 11 -6.88 -9.61 14.40
CA LEU A 11 -8.00 -9.70 15.34
C LEU A 11 -7.61 -9.52 16.80
N ASP A 12 -6.34 -9.65 17.16
CA ASP A 12 -5.92 -9.55 18.55
C ASP A 12 -5.94 -8.09 19.06
N GLY A 13 -6.15 -7.96 20.37
CA GLY A 13 -6.28 -6.67 21.03
C GLY A 13 -4.95 -5.96 21.26
N LYS A 14 -5.03 -4.71 21.73
CA LYS A 14 -3.88 -3.84 22.06
C LYS A 14 -2.92 -4.38 23.12
N GLU A 15 -3.25 -5.49 23.77
CA GLU A 15 -2.35 -6.15 24.73
C GLU A 15 -1.40 -7.13 24.04
N ASP A 16 -1.64 -7.48 22.76
CA ASP A 16 -0.75 -8.32 21.96
C ASP A 16 0.11 -7.48 21.01
N VAL A 17 1.42 -7.51 21.26
CA VAL A 17 2.46 -6.84 20.45
C VAL A 17 2.53 -7.35 19.02
N ARG A 18 2.03 -8.57 18.75
CA ARG A 18 1.94 -9.15 17.41
C ARG A 18 0.67 -8.75 16.67
N SER A 19 -0.24 -8.02 17.32
CA SER A 19 -1.39 -7.47 16.63
C SER A 19 -1.01 -6.26 15.76
N SER A 20 -1.86 -5.97 14.78
CA SER A 20 -1.78 -4.84 13.86
C SER A 20 -1.77 -3.47 14.56
N TYR A 21 -2.10 -3.41 15.86
CA TYR A 21 -1.99 -2.19 16.66
C TYR A 21 -0.55 -1.70 16.83
N TYR A 22 0.43 -2.62 16.84
CA TYR A 22 1.83 -2.26 17.05
C TYR A 22 2.66 -2.29 15.77
N LEU A 23 2.14 -2.91 14.69
CA LEU A 23 2.82 -3.05 13.39
C LEU A 23 4.24 -3.65 13.50
N GLU A 24 4.55 -4.38 14.59
CA GLU A 24 5.87 -4.99 14.82
C GLU A 24 6.14 -6.17 13.88
N ASP A 25 5.06 -6.87 13.53
CA ASP A 25 5.06 -7.96 12.57
C ASP A 25 4.40 -7.50 11.26
N VAL A 26 4.94 -7.92 10.12
CA VAL A 26 4.43 -7.56 8.79
C VAL A 26 3.78 -8.78 8.17
N VAL A 27 2.51 -8.66 7.80
CA VAL A 27 1.75 -9.68 7.07
C VAL A 27 1.73 -9.27 5.59
N THR A 28 2.15 -10.16 4.70
CA THR A 28 2.23 -9.84 3.27
C THR A 28 0.86 -9.87 2.61
N GLU A 29 0.76 -9.29 1.42
CA GLU A 29 -0.44 -9.38 0.57
C GLU A 29 -0.87 -10.82 0.27
N PHE A 30 0.04 -11.80 0.35
CA PHE A 30 -0.25 -13.22 0.16
C PHE A 30 -0.77 -13.88 1.42
N ASP A 31 -0.28 -13.46 2.59
CA ASP A 31 -0.71 -14.01 3.87
C ASP A 31 -2.17 -13.62 4.20
N ILE A 32 -2.67 -12.51 3.64
CA ILE A 32 -4.06 -12.07 3.75
C ILE A 32 -4.96 -12.55 2.61
N GLN A 33 -4.45 -13.37 1.71
CA GLN A 33 -5.22 -13.86 0.57
C GLN A 33 -6.29 -14.84 1.05
N GLY A 34 -7.58 -14.45 0.92
CA GLY A 34 -8.71 -15.21 1.45
C GLY A 34 -9.23 -14.72 2.80
N LEU A 35 -8.50 -13.79 3.44
CA LEU A 35 -9.00 -12.99 4.55
C LEU A 35 -9.87 -11.86 4.00
N GLU A 36 -11.02 -11.63 4.62
CA GLU A 36 -11.88 -10.49 4.33
C GLU A 36 -12.07 -9.67 5.61
N LEU A 37 -11.85 -8.37 5.50
CA LEU A 37 -11.98 -7.42 6.61
C LEU A 37 -13.25 -6.60 6.39
N ASP A 38 -13.99 -6.29 7.46
CA ASP A 38 -15.14 -5.39 7.32
C ASP A 38 -14.71 -4.02 6.80
N TRP A 39 -13.64 -3.47 7.36
CA TRP A 39 -13.01 -2.23 6.93
C TRP A 39 -11.51 -2.41 6.72
N ALA A 40 -10.94 -1.74 5.72
CA ALA A 40 -9.51 -1.70 5.51
C ALA A 40 -9.00 -0.28 5.29
N CYS A 41 -7.79 -0.01 5.77
CA CYS A 41 -7.02 1.19 5.46
C CYS A 41 -5.81 0.79 4.62
N ILE A 42 -5.63 1.43 3.46
CA ILE A 42 -4.50 1.17 2.56
C ILE A 42 -3.71 2.47 2.40
N THR A 43 -2.44 2.45 2.78
CA THR A 43 -1.51 3.53 2.46
C THR A 43 -0.89 3.27 1.10
N TRP A 44 -1.11 4.19 0.15
CA TRP A 44 -0.62 4.09 -1.21
C TRP A 44 0.71 4.82 -1.36
N ASP A 45 1.79 4.07 -1.60
CA ASP A 45 3.14 4.64 -1.62
C ASP A 45 3.66 4.95 -3.04
N ALA A 46 4.82 5.61 -3.11
CA ALA A 46 5.49 6.07 -4.32
C ALA A 46 6.07 4.95 -5.21
N ASP A 47 5.97 3.69 -4.77
CA ASP A 47 6.41 2.50 -5.49
C ASP A 47 5.51 2.17 -6.69
N PHE A 48 4.20 2.38 -6.55
CA PHE A 48 3.19 2.20 -7.59
C PHE A 48 2.43 3.50 -7.84
N ARG A 49 3.10 4.49 -8.43
CA ARG A 49 2.56 5.86 -8.57
C ARG A 49 2.05 6.16 -9.97
N TYR A 50 1.06 7.04 -10.07
CA TYR A 50 0.56 7.55 -11.34
C TYR A 50 1.35 8.79 -11.78
N LYS A 51 1.72 8.86 -13.06
CA LYS A 51 2.38 10.05 -13.65
C LYS A 51 2.07 10.13 -15.15
N GLN A 52 1.57 11.29 -15.59
CA GLN A 52 1.39 11.62 -17.03
C GLN A 52 0.59 10.57 -17.82
N GLY A 53 -0.52 10.07 -17.28
CA GLY A 53 -1.35 9.10 -17.99
C GLY A 53 -1.02 7.64 -17.71
N GLU A 54 0.13 7.36 -17.09
CA GLU A 54 0.64 6.00 -16.93
C GLU A 54 1.00 5.65 -15.47
N TRP A 55 0.87 4.36 -15.14
CA TRP A 55 1.35 3.82 -13.87
C TRP A 55 2.84 3.52 -13.95
N GLN A 56 3.60 4.04 -12.98
CA GLN A 56 5.02 3.78 -12.81
C GLN A 56 5.25 2.73 -11.74
N TYR A 57 6.18 1.80 -12.03
CA TYR A 57 6.56 0.72 -11.14
C TYR A 57 7.98 0.96 -10.66
N ARG A 58 8.14 1.23 -9.37
CA ARG A 58 9.39 1.60 -8.74
C ARG A 58 9.72 0.65 -7.61
N SER A 59 11.00 0.52 -7.32
CA SER A 59 11.48 -0.15 -6.11
C SER A 59 12.46 0.78 -5.42
N PHE A 60 12.26 1.00 -4.13
CA PHE A 60 13.20 1.74 -3.30
C PHE A 60 14.39 0.85 -2.96
N VAL A 61 15.61 1.30 -3.31
CA VAL A 61 16.84 0.57 -3.01
C VAL A 61 17.90 1.59 -2.56
N GLY A 62 18.42 1.40 -1.35
CA GLY A 62 19.31 2.37 -0.72
C GLY A 62 18.54 3.63 -0.36
N ASP A 63 18.82 4.71 -1.09
CA ASP A 63 18.29 6.06 -0.87
C ASP A 63 17.48 6.58 -2.07
N ARG A 64 17.12 5.71 -3.02
CA ARG A 64 16.49 6.13 -4.28
C ARG A 64 15.48 5.17 -4.85
N TRP A 65 14.56 5.76 -5.62
CA TRP A 65 13.58 5.03 -6.43
C TRP A 65 14.20 4.58 -7.76
N ASN A 66 14.19 3.27 -8.00
CA ASN A 66 14.64 2.68 -9.26
C ASN A 66 13.44 2.17 -10.06
N GLN A 67 13.46 2.32 -11.38
CA GLN A 67 12.44 1.72 -12.25
C GLN A 67 12.52 0.20 -12.21
N ILE A 68 11.40 -0.47 -11.99
CA ILE A 68 11.29 -1.92 -12.16
C ILE A 68 11.24 -2.22 -13.66
N LYS A 69 12.28 -2.89 -14.17
CA LYS A 69 12.39 -3.27 -15.60
C LYS A 69 11.90 -4.69 -15.89
N LYS A 70 11.97 -5.58 -14.90
CA LYS A 70 11.55 -6.99 -15.05
C LYS A 70 10.02 -7.05 -15.04
N ARG A 71 9.42 -7.54 -16.13
CA ARG A 71 7.97 -7.66 -16.30
C ARG A 71 7.31 -8.43 -15.16
N GLU A 72 7.91 -9.53 -14.72
CA GLU A 72 7.40 -10.34 -13.60
C GLU A 72 7.24 -9.52 -12.32
N ARG A 73 8.23 -8.68 -11.99
CA ARG A 73 8.20 -7.81 -10.80
C ARG A 73 7.17 -6.69 -10.94
N THR A 74 7.01 -6.14 -12.14
CA THR A 74 5.95 -5.16 -12.44
C THR A 74 4.56 -5.77 -12.25
N VAL A 75 4.34 -6.98 -12.76
CA VAL A 75 3.07 -7.72 -12.62
C VAL A 75 2.82 -8.06 -11.15
N TYR A 76 3.86 -8.51 -10.43
CA TYR A 76 3.78 -8.78 -9.00
C TYR A 76 3.31 -7.55 -8.22
N LEU A 77 3.97 -6.40 -8.39
CA LEU A 77 3.62 -5.16 -7.70
C LEU A 77 2.18 -4.73 -7.99
N LYS A 78 1.77 -4.76 -9.27
CA LYS A 78 0.40 -4.48 -9.67
C LYS A 78 -0.62 -5.39 -8.96
N ASN A 79 -0.30 -6.68 -8.87
CA ASN A 79 -1.19 -7.67 -8.28
C ASN A 79 -1.28 -7.52 -6.76
N ALA A 80 -0.21 -7.12 -6.08
CA ALA A 80 -0.25 -6.80 -4.66
C ALA A 80 -1.31 -5.71 -4.38
N TYR A 81 -1.27 -4.60 -5.11
CA TYR A 81 -2.30 -3.55 -5.01
C TYR A 81 -3.72 -4.06 -5.35
N ARG A 82 -3.88 -4.90 -6.38
CA ARG A 82 -5.19 -5.51 -6.70
C ARG A 82 -5.73 -6.39 -5.56
N VAL A 83 -4.86 -7.15 -4.89
CA VAL A 83 -5.24 -7.98 -3.75
C VAL A 83 -5.67 -7.10 -2.58
N LEU A 84 -4.87 -6.08 -2.22
CA LEU A 84 -5.17 -5.15 -1.14
C LEU A 84 -6.51 -4.42 -1.37
N LEU A 85 -6.70 -3.87 -2.58
CA LEU A 85 -7.92 -3.13 -2.96
C LEU A 85 -9.20 -3.98 -2.98
N THR A 86 -9.11 -5.31 -2.81
CA THR A 86 -10.24 -6.23 -2.75
C THR A 86 -10.45 -6.88 -1.38
N ARG A 87 -9.73 -6.45 -0.33
CA ARG A 87 -9.85 -7.05 1.02
C ARG A 87 -11.02 -6.55 1.85
N ALA A 88 -11.55 -5.37 1.56
CA ALA A 88 -12.60 -4.74 2.36
C ALA A 88 -14.00 -5.17 1.90
N ARG A 89 -14.87 -5.53 2.86
CA ARG A 89 -16.27 -5.93 2.63
C ARG A 89 -17.24 -4.76 2.71
N GLN A 90 -17.09 -3.89 3.71
CA GLN A 90 -18.04 -2.80 3.97
C GLN A 90 -17.51 -1.45 3.46
N GLY A 91 -16.21 -1.20 3.62
CA GLY A 91 -15.62 0.06 3.19
C GLY A 91 -14.10 0.09 3.29
N MET A 92 -13.51 1.01 2.55
CA MET A 92 -12.06 1.17 2.46
C MET A 92 -11.68 2.64 2.53
N VAL A 93 -10.62 2.93 3.27
CA VAL A 93 -9.94 4.23 3.24
C VAL A 93 -8.61 4.05 2.53
N ILE A 94 -8.36 4.87 1.51
CA ILE A 94 -7.06 4.93 0.84
C ILE A 94 -6.38 6.22 1.28
N VAL A 95 -5.21 6.08 1.86
CA VAL A 95 -4.36 7.21 2.28
C VAL A 95 -3.26 7.37 1.25
N VAL A 96 -3.22 8.51 0.59
CA VAL A 96 -2.06 8.93 -0.21
C VAL A 96 -1.25 9.89 0.66
N PRO A 97 -0.01 9.57 1.05
CA PRO A 97 0.80 10.44 1.89
C PRO A 97 1.06 11.79 1.23
N GLU A 98 1.13 12.85 2.03
CA GLU A 98 1.70 14.12 1.57
C GLU A 98 3.21 13.94 1.35
N GLY A 99 3.68 14.41 0.19
CA GLY A 99 5.11 14.46 -0.06
C GLY A 99 5.80 15.59 0.69
N ASP A 100 7.10 15.47 0.86
CA ASP A 100 7.97 16.43 1.52
C ASP A 100 8.99 16.97 0.51
N PRO A 101 8.94 18.26 0.14
CA PRO A 101 9.90 18.86 -0.79
C PRO A 101 11.36 18.79 -0.34
N THR A 102 11.61 18.64 0.97
CA THR A 102 12.96 18.53 1.55
C THR A 102 13.49 17.10 1.52
N ASP A 103 12.62 16.11 1.32
CA ASP A 103 12.95 14.69 1.24
C ASP A 103 12.96 14.22 -0.22
N PRO A 104 14.13 13.95 -0.83
CA PRO A 104 14.22 13.51 -2.22
C PRO A 104 13.57 12.14 -2.46
N THR A 105 13.31 11.36 -1.40
CA THR A 105 12.68 10.05 -1.47
C THR A 105 11.15 10.13 -1.39
N ARG A 106 10.59 11.26 -0.93
CA ARG A 106 9.14 11.45 -0.76
C ARG A 106 8.65 12.74 -1.40
N LYS A 107 9.17 13.11 -2.57
CA LYS A 107 8.77 14.36 -3.23
C LYS A 107 7.24 14.40 -3.48
N PRO A 108 6.59 15.58 -3.36
CA PRO A 108 5.15 15.74 -3.65
C PRO A 108 4.72 15.16 -5.01
N GLU A 109 5.56 15.33 -6.04
CA GLU A 109 5.32 14.78 -7.38
C GLU A 109 5.16 13.25 -7.45
N PHE A 110 5.55 12.51 -6.39
CA PHE A 110 5.35 11.06 -6.32
C PHE A 110 3.95 10.68 -5.88
N TYR A 111 3.24 11.58 -5.20
CA TYR A 111 1.98 11.31 -4.52
C TYR A 111 0.82 12.11 -5.14
N ASP A 112 1.02 13.39 -5.41
CA ASP A 112 -0.04 14.33 -5.84
C ASP A 112 -0.80 13.83 -7.08
N ALA A 113 -0.08 13.34 -8.09
CA ALA A 113 -0.68 12.83 -9.31
C ALA A 113 -1.52 11.56 -9.08
N THR A 114 -1.13 10.71 -8.12
CA THR A 114 -1.91 9.53 -7.72
C THR A 114 -3.15 9.95 -6.94
N PHE A 115 -3.03 10.91 -6.03
CA PHE A 115 -4.16 11.46 -5.28
C PHE A 115 -5.21 12.08 -6.22
N GLU A 116 -4.79 12.96 -7.13
CA GLU A 116 -5.69 13.59 -8.09
C GLU A 116 -6.32 12.56 -9.04
N TYR A 117 -5.59 11.53 -9.47
CA TYR A 117 -6.16 10.43 -10.24
C TYR A 117 -7.26 9.69 -9.47
N LEU A 118 -7.02 9.32 -8.21
CA LEU A 118 -8.00 8.61 -7.38
C LEU A 118 -9.27 9.45 -7.17
N LYS A 119 -9.10 10.74 -6.93
CA LYS A 119 -10.19 11.71 -6.83
C LYS A 119 -10.96 11.82 -8.16
N GLU A 120 -10.27 11.92 -9.29
CA GLU A 120 -10.88 12.04 -10.63
C GLU A 120 -11.77 10.83 -10.97
N ILE A 121 -11.37 9.62 -10.59
CA ILE A 121 -12.17 8.41 -10.81
C ILE A 121 -13.35 8.25 -9.83
N GLY A 122 -13.59 9.24 -8.96
CA GLY A 122 -14.78 9.33 -8.13
C GLY A 122 -14.62 8.88 -6.67
N LEU A 123 -13.39 8.71 -6.17
CA LEU A 123 -13.18 8.50 -4.73
C LEU A 123 -13.48 9.80 -3.97
N LYS A 124 -14.24 9.68 -2.87
CA LYS A 124 -14.58 10.81 -2.02
C LYS A 124 -13.38 11.16 -1.13
N ILE A 125 -13.05 12.45 -1.07
CA ILE A 125 -12.08 12.99 -0.11
C ILE A 125 -12.79 13.14 1.24
N ILE A 126 -12.15 12.66 2.30
CA ILE A 126 -12.64 12.70 3.69
C ILE A 126 -11.84 13.75 4.46
#